data_AF-A0AAD7IAN2-F1
#
_entry.id   AF-A0AAD7IAN2-F1
#
_cell.length_a   1.000
_cell.length_b   1.000
_cell.length_c   1.000
_cell.angle_alpha   90.00
_cell.angle_beta   90.00
_cell.angle_gamma   90.00
#
_symmetry.space_group_name_H-M   'P 1'
#
loop_
_entity.id
_entity.type
_entity.pdbx_description
1 polymer ?
#
loop_
_entity_poly.entity_id
_entity_poly.type
_entity_poly.pdbx_seq_one_letter_code
_entity_poly.pdbx_strand_id
1 'polypeptide(L)' 'FCNRSLRYVDAYAKGLNGREAAYATKIYRGHRAIPNDYLHDFEQSGAIQAFRLLRKL' A
#
# COMPACT_ATOMS: atom_id res chain seq x y z
N PHE A 1 1.63 -11.92 -17.39
CA PHE A 1 0.55 -11.88 -16.38
C PHE A 1 1.18 -11.96 -14.98
N CYS A 2 1.86 -10.89 -14.51
CA CYS A 2 2.54 -10.88 -13.19
C CYS A 2 2.42 -9.53 -12.44
N ASN A 3 1.75 -8.53 -13.04
CA ASN A 3 1.81 -7.15 -12.59
C ASN A 3 1.20 -6.95 -11.19
N ARG A 4 0.20 -7.77 -10.81
CA ARG A 4 -0.41 -7.71 -9.48
C ARG A 4 0.57 -8.18 -8.41
N SER A 5 1.27 -9.30 -8.64
CA SER A 5 2.27 -9.84 -7.72
C SER A 5 3.45 -8.88 -7.55
N LEU A 6 3.90 -8.24 -8.62
CA LEU A 6 4.98 -7.25 -8.57
C LEU A 6 4.66 -6.05 -7.66
N ARG A 7 3.41 -5.60 -7.63
CA ARG A 7 2.99 -4.52 -6.72
C ARG A 7 3.02 -4.95 -5.25
N TYR A 8 2.69 -6.21 -4.94
CA TYR A 8 2.82 -6.72 -3.58
C TYR A 8 4.29 -6.84 -3.17
N VAL A 9 5.16 -7.32 -4.08
CA VAL A 9 6.61 -7.39 -3.83
C VAL A 9 7.17 -5.99 -3.55
N ASP A 10 6.81 -5.01 -4.38
CA ASP A 10 7.21 -3.61 -4.18
C ASP A 10 6.63 -3.01 -2.89
N ALA A 11 5.40 -3.37 -2.51
CA ALA A 11 4.80 -2.94 -1.25
C ALA A 11 5.60 -3.46 -0.05
N TYR A 12 5.93 -4.75 -0.06
CA TYR A 12 6.71 -5.38 1.01
C TYR A 12 8.14 -4.84 1.05
N ALA A 13 8.76 -4.57 -0.09
CA ALA A 13 10.08 -3.92 -0.16
C ALA A 13 10.07 -2.53 0.49
N LYS A 14 8.93 -1.83 0.45
CA LYS A 14 8.69 -0.54 1.12
C LYS A 14 8.28 -0.66 2.59
N GLY A 15 8.23 -1.87 3.15
CA GLY A 15 7.90 -2.13 4.55
C GLY A 15 6.40 -2.07 4.88
N LEU A 16 5.53 -2.07 3.86
CA LEU A 16 4.07 -2.15 4.06
C LEU A 16 3.69 -3.54 4.58
N ASN A 17 2.79 -3.60 5.56
CA ASN A 17 2.24 -4.87 6.03
C ASN A 17 1.20 -5.44 5.03
N GLY A 18 0.72 -6.67 5.26
CA GLY A 18 -0.21 -7.32 4.32
C GLY A 18 -1.51 -6.54 4.04
N ARG A 19 -2.07 -5.83 5.03
CA ARG A 19 -3.30 -5.03 4.86
C ARG A 19 -3.00 -3.75 4.08
N GLU A 20 -1.91 -3.08 4.42
CA GLU A 20 -1.44 -1.88 3.72
C GLU A 20 -1.05 -2.18 2.26
N ALA A 21 -0.37 -3.31 2.02
CA ALA A 21 -0.01 -3.77 0.69
C ALA A 21 -1.25 -4.10 -0.16
N ALA A 22 -2.28 -4.72 0.44
CA ALA A 22 -3.55 -4.98 -0.23
C ALA A 22 -4.29 -3.68 -0.60
N TYR A 23 -4.21 -2.65 0.25
CA TYR A 23 -4.76 -1.34 -0.04
C TYR A 23 -3.96 -0.62 -1.14
N ALA A 24 -2.62 -0.58 -1.04
CA ALA A 24 -1.75 0.03 -2.06
C ALA A 24 -2.00 -0.59 -3.45
N THR A 25 -2.03 -1.91 -3.53
CA THR A 25 -2.27 -2.64 -4.79
C THR A 25 -3.68 -2.40 -5.37
N LYS A 26 -4.66 -2.03 -4.54
CA LYS A 26 -6.02 -1.64 -4.96
C LYS A 26 -6.06 -0.20 -5.49
N ILE A 27 -5.34 0.73 -4.87
CA ILE A 27 -5.26 2.13 -5.30
C ILE A 27 -4.44 2.25 -6.59
N TYR A 28 -3.24 1.68 -6.63
CA TYR A 28 -2.32 1.81 -7.76
C TYR A 28 -2.49 0.72 -8.82
N ARG A 29 -3.75 0.41 -9.18
CA ARG A 29 -4.09 -0.68 -10.11
C ARG A 29 -3.50 -0.55 -11.52
N GLY A 30 -3.13 0.66 -11.93
CA GLY A 30 -2.47 0.94 -13.22
C GLY A 30 -0.95 0.90 -13.17
N HIS A 31 -0.35 1.05 -11.98
CA HIS A 31 1.11 1.16 -11.86
C HIS A 31 1.77 -0.22 -11.76
N ARG A 32 3.01 -0.34 -12.26
CA ARG A 32 3.82 -1.55 -12.08
C ARG A 32 4.57 -1.57 -10.75
N ALA A 33 4.84 -0.39 -10.20
CA ALA A 33 5.39 -0.15 -8.88
C ALA A 33 4.53 0.90 -8.18
N ILE A 34 4.38 0.80 -6.87
CA ILE A 34 3.77 1.82 -6.03
C ILE A 34 4.64 3.09 -6.14
N PRO A 35 4.06 4.28 -6.32
CA PRO A 35 4.81 5.53 -6.32
C PRO A 35 5.64 5.72 -5.04
N ASN A 36 6.67 6.56 -5.04
CA ASN A 36 7.49 6.79 -3.83
C ASN A 36 6.79 7.70 -2.80
N ASP A 37 5.88 8.55 -3.29
CA ASP A 37 5.03 9.47 -2.54
C ASP A 37 3.74 8.82 -2.01
N TYR A 38 3.61 7.50 -2.09
CA TYR A 38 2.43 6.75 -1.64
C TYR A 38 2.02 7.03 -0.18
N LEU A 39 2.98 7.41 0.67
CA LEU A 39 2.70 7.81 2.04
C LEU A 39 1.82 9.06 2.10
N HIS A 40 2.04 10.04 1.22
CA HIS A 40 1.24 11.26 1.16
C HIS A 40 -0.21 10.94 0.79
N ASP A 41 -0.40 10.09 -0.24
CA ASP A 41 -1.74 9.63 -0.65
C ASP A 41 -2.44 8.85 0.49
N PHE A 42 -1.68 8.08 1.27
CA PHE A 42 -2.19 7.32 2.40
C PHE A 42 -2.57 8.20 3.59
N GLU A 43 -1.86 9.31 3.81
CA GLU A 43 -2.20 10.31 4.82
C GLU A 43 -3.47 11.06 4.41
N GLN A 44 -3.52 11.51 3.15
CA GLN A 44 -4.65 12.26 2.63
C GLN A 44 -5.94 11.43 2.57
N SER A 45 -5.84 10.14 2.28
CA SER A 45 -6.98 9.20 2.29
C SER A 45 -7.42 8.78 3.70
N GLY A 46 -6.67 9.15 4.75
CA GLY A 46 -6.91 8.68 6.12
C GLY A 46 -6.59 7.19 6.34
N ALA A 47 -6.04 6.51 5.33
CA ALA A 47 -5.71 5.09 5.40
C ALA A 47 -4.68 4.81 6.50
N ILE A 48 -3.68 5.68 6.70
CA ILE A 48 -2.70 5.56 7.78
C ILE A 48 -3.35 5.57 9.16
N GLN A 49 -4.36 6.41 9.40
CA GLN A 49 -5.08 6.43 10.68
C GLN A 49 -5.84 5.12 10.90
N ALA A 50 -6.51 4.61 9.85
CA ALA A 50 -7.20 3.32 9.91
C ALA A 50 -6.22 2.16 10.22
N PHE A 51 -5.05 2.14 9.58
CA PHE A 51 -4.03 1.11 9.83
C PHE A 51 -3.42 1.22 11.24
N ARG A 52 -3.18 2.44 11.75
CA ARG A 52 -2.69 2.66 13.12
C ARG A 52 -3.70 2.22 14.17
N LEU A 53 -4.98 2.53 13.99
CA LEU A 53 -6.04 2.11 14.91
C LEU A 53 -6.16 0.58 14.94
N LEU A 54 -6.01 -0.08 13.79
CA LEU A 54 -6.00 -1.54 13.69
C LEU A 54 -4.77 -2.23 14.29
N ARG A 55 -3.66 -1.53 14.53
CA ARG A 55 -2.46 -2.05 15.22
C ARG A 55 -2.55 -2.01 16.75
N LYS A 56 -3.56 -1.33 17.31
CA LYS A 56 -3.79 -1.23 18.76
C LYS A 56 -4.68 -2.36 19.32
N LEU A 57 -5.19 -3.23 18.46
CA LEU A 57 -5.88 -4.48 18.81
C LEU A 57 -4.90 -5.65 18.69
#